data_AF-A0A856MQG4-F1
#
_entry.id   AF-A0A856MQG4-F1
#
_cell.length_a   1.000
_cell.length_b   1.000
_cell.length_c   1.000
_cell.angle_alpha   90.00
_cell.angle_beta   90.00
_cell.angle_gamma   90.00
#
_symmetry.space_group_name_H-M   'P 1'
#
loop_
_entity.id
_entity.type
_entity.pdbx_description
1 polymer ?
#
loop_
_entity_poly.entity_id
_entity_poly.type
_entity_poly.pdbx_seq_one_letter_code
_entity_poly.pdbx_strand_id
1 'polypeptide(L)' 'MAPGDVGVWHTHGSPAFAYVISGECIVDTRSGEPSITLPAGKAIMEPINVVGRARNPSLTELVLRSQ' A
#
# COMPACT_ATOMS: atom_id res chain seq x y z
N MET A 1 5.68 -9.35 0.70
CA MET A 1 4.69 -9.54 -0.39
C MET A 1 5.50 -9.98 -1.58
N ALA A 2 5.20 -11.17 -2.10
CA ALA A 2 5.95 -11.73 -3.22
C ALA A 2 5.79 -10.85 -4.48
N PRO A 3 6.70 -10.97 -5.46
CA PRO A 3 6.56 -10.31 -6.75
C PRO A 3 5.18 -10.53 -7.39
N GLY A 4 4.50 -9.46 -7.78
CA GLY A 4 3.17 -9.51 -8.39
C GLY A 4 1.99 -9.69 -7.42
N ASP A 5 2.23 -9.86 -6.12
CA ASP A 5 1.15 -10.03 -5.15
C ASP A 5 0.21 -8.81 -5.10
N VAL A 6 -1.08 -9.11 -4.92
CA VAL A 6 -2.16 -8.13 -4.78
C VAL A 6 -2.88 -8.37 -3.46
N GLY A 7 -2.86 -7.38 -2.58
CA GLY A 7 -3.56 -7.42 -1.30
C GLY A 7 -5.07 -7.37 -1.47
N VAL A 8 -5.78 -7.79 -0.42
CA VAL A 8 -7.24 -7.71 -0.36
C VAL A 8 -7.70 -6.27 -0.18
N TRP A 9 -8.86 -5.96 -0.73
CA TRP A 9 -9.55 -4.70 -0.47
C TRP A 9 -9.98 -4.61 0.99
N HIS A 10 -9.62 -3.53 1.66
CA HIS A 10 -9.96 -3.29 3.06
C HIS A 10 -10.09 -1.79 3.33
N THR A 11 -10.51 -1.45 4.54
CA THR A 11 -10.62 -0.07 5.02
C THR A 11 -10.26 0.01 6.49
N HIS A 12 -9.84 1.19 6.95
CA HIS A 12 -9.48 1.44 8.34
C HIS A 12 -10.49 2.37 9.01
N GLY A 13 -10.90 2.02 10.23
CA GLY A 13 -11.74 2.87 11.11
C GLY A 13 -10.95 3.85 11.97
N SER A 14 -9.63 3.81 11.90
CA SER A 14 -8.67 4.67 12.61
C SER A 14 -7.52 5.04 11.66
N PRO A 15 -6.72 6.08 11.95
CA PRO A 15 -5.51 6.35 11.16
C PRO A 15 -4.63 5.11 11.12
N ALA A 16 -4.14 4.76 9.92
CA ALA A 16 -3.14 3.72 9.71
C ALA A 16 -1.98 4.32 8.90
N PHE A 17 -0.75 3.91 9.23
CA PHE A 17 0.45 4.37 8.53
C PHE A 17 1.16 3.20 7.89
N ALA A 18 1.32 3.23 6.57
CA ALA A 18 2.06 2.23 5.81
C ALA A 18 3.43 2.78 5.41
N TYR A 19 4.50 2.05 5.72
CA TYR A 19 5.88 2.39 5.35
C TYR A 19 6.53 1.25 4.58
N VAL A 20 7.19 1.60 3.46
CA VAL A 20 7.92 0.64 2.63
C VAL A 20 9.36 0.53 3.13
N ILE A 21 9.71 -0.65 3.67
CA ILE A 21 11.07 -0.97 4.12
C ILE A 21 11.95 -1.26 2.91
N SER A 22 11.48 -2.11 1.98
CA SER A 22 12.18 -2.45 0.74
C SER A 22 11.21 -2.82 -0.38
N GLY A 23 11.64 -2.65 -1.63
CA GLY A 23 10.79 -2.85 -2.81
C GLY A 23 9.99 -1.60 -3.20
N GLU A 24 8.90 -1.81 -3.93
CA GLU A 24 7.95 -0.77 -4.32
C GLU A 24 6.53 -1.25 -4.02
N CYS A 25 5.69 -0.36 -3.53
CA CYS A 25 4.27 -0.62 -3.28
C CYS A 25 3.42 0.32 -4.12
N ILE A 26 2.37 -0.19 -4.76
CA ILE A 26 1.31 0.63 -5.33
C ILE A 26 0.07 0.49 -4.46
N VAL A 27 -0.48 1.61 -4.02
CA VAL A 27 -1.75 1.67 -3.28
C VAL A 27 -2.85 2.11 -4.24
N ASP A 28 -3.86 1.27 -4.40
CA ASP A 28 -5.07 1.61 -5.15
C ASP A 28 -6.16 2.04 -4.18
N THR A 29 -6.97 3.04 -4.55
CA THR A 29 -8.23 3.38 -3.88
C THR A 29 -9.41 3.07 -4.80
N ARG A 30 -10.57 2.73 -4.22
CA ARG A 30 -11.81 2.55 -5.00
C ARG A 30 -12.55 3.85 -5.30
N SER A 31 -12.18 4.95 -4.64
CA SER A 31 -12.82 6.25 -4.78
C SER A 31 -12.48 6.97 -6.09
N GLY A 32 -11.68 6.34 -6.96
CA GLY A 32 -11.40 6.79 -8.32
C GLY A 32 -10.19 7.72 -8.41
N GLU A 33 -9.48 7.96 -7.31
CA GLU A 33 -8.21 8.67 -7.33
C GLU A 33 -7.12 7.82 -8.03
N PRO A 34 -6.08 8.47 -8.59
CA PRO A 34 -4.92 7.77 -9.10
C PRO A 34 -4.26 6.91 -8.02
N SER A 35 -3.75 5.74 -8.42
CA SER A 35 -2.93 4.93 -7.53
C SER A 35 -1.68 5.67 -7.07
N ILE A 36 -1.26 5.42 -5.84
CA ILE A 36 -0.07 6.03 -5.24
C ILE A 36 1.08 5.03 -5.30
N THR A 37 2.19 5.41 -5.93
CA THR A 37 3.43 4.62 -5.91
C THR A 37 4.33 5.03 -4.76
N LEU A 38 4.76 4.05 -3.97
CA LEU A 38 5.57 4.20 -2.77
C LEU A 38 6.86 3.38 -2.92
N PRO A 39 8.00 4.03 -3.20
CA PRO A 39 9.29 3.37 -3.17
C PRO A 39 9.76 3.14 -1.73
N ALA A 40 10.79 2.30 -1.56
CA ALA A 40 11.47 2.10 -0.28
C ALA A 40 11.85 3.42 0.40
N GLY A 41 11.66 3.48 1.72
CA GLY A 41 11.91 4.67 2.52
C GLY A 41 10.74 5.67 2.55
N LYS A 42 9.62 5.41 1.86
CA LYS A 42 8.43 6.27 1.90
C LYS A 42 7.34 5.69 2.77
N ALA A 43 6.56 6.60 3.35
CA ALA A 43 5.37 6.30 4.13
C ALA A 43 4.17 7.07 3.58
N ILE A 44 2.98 6.53 3.82
CA ILE A 44 1.71 7.24 3.71
C ILE A 44 0.91 7.08 4.99
N MET A 45 -0.01 8.02 5.20
CA MET A 45 -1.16 7.80 6.05
C MET A 45 -2.29 7.29 5.17
N GLU A 46 -2.79 6.09 5.44
CA GLU A 46 -3.95 5.54 4.76
C GLU A 46 -5.21 6.26 5.27
N PRO A 47 -6.03 6.85 4.39
CA PRO A 47 -7.18 7.63 4.85
C PRO A 47 -8.22 6.75 5.53
N ILE A 48 -8.81 7.27 6.61
CA ILE A 48 -9.90 6.62 7.34
C ILE A 48 -11.13 6.51 6.43
N ASN A 49 -11.85 5.39 6.50
CA ASN A 49 -13.06 5.10 5.74
C ASN A 49 -12.89 5.11 4.20
N VAL A 50 -11.65 5.02 3.71
CA VAL A 50 -11.36 4.80 2.28
C VAL A 50 -11.06 3.33 2.05
N VAL A 51 -11.62 2.75 0.98
CA VAL A 51 -11.34 1.36 0.60
C VAL A 51 -10.10 1.33 -0.28
N GLY A 52 -9.05 0.70 0.23
CA GLY A 52 -7.76 0.59 -0.44
C GLY A 52 -7.20 -0.83 -0.49
N ARG A 53 -6.13 -1.00 -1.26
CA ARG A 53 -5.28 -2.20 -1.23
C ARG A 53 -3.85 -1.87 -1.67
N ALA A 54 -2.88 -2.67 -1.22
CA ALA A 54 -1.51 -2.64 -1.68
C ALA A 54 -1.25 -3.68 -2.79
N ARG A 55 -0.34 -3.38 -3.71
CA ARG A 55 0.18 -4.29 -4.74
C ARG A 55 1.70 -4.17 -4.82
N ASN A 56 2.36 -5.30 -5.08
CA ASN A 56 3.77 -5.32 -5.42
C ASN A 56 3.93 -5.39 -6.95
N PRO A 57 4.28 -4.27 -7.64
CA PRO A 57 4.49 -4.28 -9.08
C PRO A 57 5.86 -4.85 -9.49
N SER A 58 6.74 -5.10 -8.53
CA SER A 58 8.15 -5.39 -8.79
C SER A 58 8.44 -6.88 -8.95
N LEU A 59 9.66 -7.19 -9.43
CA LEU A 59 10.18 -8.55 -9.52
C LEU A 59 10.88 -9.03 -8.23
N THR A 60 10.83 -8.23 -7.16
CA THR A 60 11.46 -8.54 -5.87
C THR A 60 10.45 -8.49 -4.73
N GLU A 61 10.84 -9.01 -3.56
CA GLU A 61 10.02 -8.95 -2.35
C GLU A 61 9.75 -7.49 -1.93
N LEU A 62 8.47 -7.17 -1.73
CA LEU A 62 8.03 -5.95 -1.06
C LEU A 62 7.91 -6.21 0.44
N VAL A 63 8.67 -5.46 1.24
CA VAL A 63 8.57 -5.48 2.70
C VAL A 63 7.93 -4.17 3.15
N LEU A 64 6.73 -4.28 3.75
CA LEU A 64 5.97 -3.16 4.29
C LEU A 64 5.73 -3.35 5.77
N ARG A 65 5.61 -2.23 6.49
CA ARG A 65 5.20 -2.20 7.89
C ARG A 65 4.01 -1.26 8.03
N SER A 66 2.96 -1.72 8.71
CA SER A 66 1.81 -0.92 9.09
C SER A 66 1.77 -0.73 10.61
N GLN A 67 1.24 0.41 11.04
CA GLN A 67 0.96 0.77 12.44
C GLN A 67 -0.40 1.46 12.52
#